data_AF-A0A936LQ77-F1
#
_entry.id   AF-A0A936LQ77-F1
#
_cell.length_a   1.000
_cell.length_b   1.000
_cell.length_c   1.000
_cell.angle_alpha   90.00
_cell.angle_beta   90.00
_cell.angle_gamma   90.00
#
_symmetry.space_group_name_H-M   'P 1'
#
loop_
_entity.id
_entity.type
_entity.pdbx_description
1 polymer ?
#
loop_
_entity_poly.entity_id
_entity_poly.type
_entity_poly.pdbx_seq_one_letter_code
_entity_poly.pdbx_strand_id
1 'polypeptide(L)'
;MRTAITRAALLLFCAGLLAATGPALAEEAKPEPKAVKLTTTADHSKFKQLQKAFASGPEVTKACLECHTEAAGQIHRTKHWKWEYLNPATNQKLGKKNVLNNYCISIAANQAACTNCHVGYGWKDNNFDFTKEENVDCLVCHDTTGNYRKVPGSGGQAFGKDTEFPPGSGKIVKGIDLAKISQKVGKTSRDTCGGCHFNGGGGDGVKHGDLDSSMATPEKELDVHMDAVGLDFTCATCHKTSSHDVAGSRYAPTAKDDKGVQTRGKPGSGNPATCVACHGNGPHKKEARLNNHATKIACQTCHIPTFARGGIPTKMEWDWSTSGKVDANGKQFVKRDEKKRIIYESRKGDFKLGENVVPEYAWFNGHVEYTLLTDKIEKGPQRTPINKLGGSAADGKSMIWPMKVFRGTQPYDPVNKTLVTPHTTGPDGYWNTLVWDKAIEEGMKDSGQPFSGKVDFVNTVMSWPITHMVAPKNKALGCADCHSKQSRLAGITGIYIPVRDNNTLVDTLGWSIVLLTLLGVLGHGALRIVTGRKH
;
A
#
# COMPACT_ATOMS: atom_id res chain seq x y z
N MET A 1 -91.67 -22.85 -25.24
CA MET A 1 -92.03 -21.47 -25.63
C MET A 1 -91.83 -20.54 -24.43
N ARG A 2 -90.60 -20.08 -24.19
CA ARG A 2 -90.23 -18.99 -23.23
C ARG A 2 -88.71 -18.80 -23.28
N THR A 3 -88.18 -18.54 -24.47
CA THR A 3 -86.77 -18.24 -24.73
C THR A 3 -86.69 -17.45 -26.04
N ALA A 4 -87.14 -16.19 -26.05
CA ALA A 4 -86.96 -15.30 -27.21
C ALA A 4 -87.17 -13.80 -26.93
N ILE A 5 -87.55 -13.38 -25.71
CA ILE A 5 -87.94 -11.98 -25.45
C ILE A 5 -87.35 -11.52 -24.12
N THR A 6 -86.02 -11.49 -24.01
CA THR A 6 -85.30 -10.79 -22.91
C THR A 6 -83.81 -10.59 -23.20
N ARG A 7 -83.40 -10.56 -24.49
CA ARG A 7 -82.03 -10.21 -24.90
C ARG A 7 -81.93 -8.98 -25.82
N ALA A 8 -83.06 -8.38 -26.22
CA ALA A 8 -83.09 -7.21 -27.09
C ALA A 8 -83.20 -5.85 -26.33
N ALA A 9 -83.42 -5.85 -25.01
CA ALA A 9 -83.64 -4.62 -24.23
C ALA A 9 -82.42 -4.15 -23.42
N LEU A 10 -81.33 -4.92 -23.33
CA LEU A 10 -80.12 -4.53 -22.57
C LEU A 10 -78.95 -4.05 -23.46
N LEU A 11 -79.01 -4.33 -24.78
CA LEU A 11 -78.00 -3.91 -25.75
C LEU A 11 -78.19 -2.47 -26.26
N LEU A 12 -79.33 -1.84 -25.99
CA LEU A 12 -79.61 -0.45 -26.37
C LEU A 12 -79.35 0.56 -25.23
N PHE A 13 -79.04 0.11 -24.01
CA PHE A 13 -78.75 1.00 -22.88
C PHE A 13 -77.23 1.17 -22.59
N CYS A 14 -76.36 0.30 -23.13
CA CYS A 14 -74.90 0.48 -23.03
C CYS A 14 -74.29 1.25 -24.22
N ALA A 15 -75.04 1.46 -25.32
CA ALA A 15 -74.58 2.27 -26.45
C ALA A 15 -74.86 3.78 -26.30
N GLY A 16 -75.65 4.18 -25.29
CA GLY A 16 -76.06 5.58 -25.05
C GLY A 16 -75.25 6.34 -23.98
N LEU A 17 -74.31 5.69 -23.28
CA LEU A 17 -73.49 6.29 -22.22
C LEU A 17 -71.98 6.39 -22.57
N LEU A 18 -71.62 6.13 -23.84
CA LEU A 18 -70.26 6.29 -24.37
C LEU A 18 -70.03 7.61 -25.12
N ALA A 19 -71.00 8.54 -25.11
CA ALA A 19 -70.93 9.83 -25.81
C ALA A 19 -70.86 11.05 -24.86
N ALA A 20 -70.28 10.88 -23.67
CA ALA A 20 -70.06 11.98 -22.71
C ALA A 20 -68.71 11.87 -21.98
N THR A 21 -67.68 11.35 -22.65
CA THR A 21 -66.30 11.67 -22.30
C THR A 21 -65.82 12.65 -23.35
N GLY A 22 -65.80 13.94 -23.01
CA GLY A 22 -65.06 14.93 -23.80
C GLY A 22 -63.62 14.45 -23.99
N PRO A 23 -62.89 14.96 -25.00
CA PRO A 23 -61.51 14.53 -25.22
C PRO A 23 -60.76 14.68 -23.90
N ALA A 24 -60.44 13.54 -23.27
CA ALA A 24 -59.40 13.49 -22.29
C ALA A 24 -58.22 14.10 -23.04
N LEU A 25 -57.82 15.30 -22.63
CA LEU A 25 -56.62 15.95 -23.13
C LEU A 25 -55.56 14.86 -23.11
N ALA A 26 -55.17 14.38 -24.29
CA ALA A 26 -54.00 13.56 -24.43
C ALA A 26 -52.89 14.47 -23.90
N GLU A 27 -52.50 14.26 -22.64
CA GLU A 27 -51.34 14.90 -22.08
C GLU A 27 -50.22 14.51 -23.03
N GLU A 28 -49.76 15.46 -23.85
CA GLU A 28 -48.65 15.26 -24.77
C GLU A 28 -47.57 14.56 -23.97
N ALA A 29 -47.26 13.32 -24.35
CA ALA A 29 -46.29 12.51 -23.64
C ALA A 29 -45.00 13.35 -23.60
N LYS A 30 -44.71 13.92 -22.42
CA LYS A 30 -43.55 14.79 -22.23
C LYS A 30 -42.35 14.00 -22.73
N PRO A 31 -41.53 14.55 -23.64
CA PRO A 31 -40.45 13.81 -24.26
C PRO A 31 -39.59 13.21 -23.14
N GLU A 32 -39.44 11.88 -23.16
CA GLU A 32 -38.64 11.20 -22.15
C GLU A 32 -37.22 11.77 -22.15
N PRO A 33 -36.65 12.05 -20.96
CA PRO A 33 -35.29 12.54 -20.89
C PRO A 33 -34.35 11.53 -21.56
N LYS A 34 -33.39 12.05 -22.33
CA LYS A 34 -32.42 11.24 -23.05
C LYS A 34 -31.77 10.21 -22.12
N ALA A 35 -31.71 8.96 -22.57
CA ALA A 35 -30.96 7.92 -21.87
C ALA A 35 -29.49 8.34 -21.72
N VAL A 36 -29.03 8.45 -20.47
CA VAL A 36 -27.66 8.88 -20.13
C VAL A 36 -27.00 7.88 -19.19
N LYS A 37 -25.66 7.82 -19.22
CA LYS A 37 -24.88 7.05 -18.24
C LYS A 37 -24.98 7.74 -16.88
N LEU A 38 -25.59 7.09 -15.90
CA LEU A 38 -25.80 7.65 -14.55
C LEU A 38 -24.52 7.71 -13.70
N THR A 39 -23.40 7.19 -14.20
CA THR A 39 -22.13 7.06 -13.46
C THR A 39 -21.10 8.14 -13.78
N THR A 40 -21.35 8.98 -14.79
CA THR A 40 -20.47 10.06 -15.24
C THR A 40 -21.29 11.26 -15.70
N THR A 41 -20.72 12.46 -15.59
CA THR A 41 -21.32 13.70 -16.09
C THR A 41 -20.85 14.06 -17.50
N ALA A 42 -19.79 13.41 -18.00
CA ALA A 42 -19.20 13.68 -19.30
C ALA A 42 -18.76 12.40 -20.04
N ASP A 43 -18.76 12.48 -21.36
CA ASP A 43 -18.26 11.46 -22.28
C ASP A 43 -17.06 12.03 -23.01
N HIS A 44 -15.85 11.64 -22.58
CA HIS A 44 -14.61 12.22 -23.08
C HIS A 44 -14.39 12.00 -24.57
N SER A 45 -14.97 10.95 -25.14
CA SER A 45 -14.94 10.69 -26.59
C SER A 45 -15.66 11.75 -27.42
N LYS A 46 -16.45 12.65 -26.81
CA LYS A 46 -17.19 13.69 -27.53
C LYS A 46 -16.51 15.06 -27.52
N PHE A 47 -15.43 15.23 -26.76
CA PHE A 47 -14.71 16.52 -26.71
C PHE A 47 -13.80 16.68 -27.93
N LYS A 48 -14.01 17.74 -28.71
CA LYS A 48 -13.19 18.06 -29.89
C LYS A 48 -11.71 18.24 -29.53
N GLN A 49 -11.43 18.74 -28.33
CA GLN A 49 -10.10 18.88 -27.74
C GLN A 49 -9.29 17.57 -27.73
N LEU A 50 -9.99 16.43 -27.57
CA LEU A 50 -9.40 15.09 -27.50
C LEU A 50 -9.47 14.35 -28.84
N GLN A 51 -10.08 14.95 -29.87
CA GLN A 51 -10.16 14.40 -31.23
C GLN A 51 -8.99 14.85 -32.11
N LYS A 52 -7.78 14.71 -31.58
CA LYS A 52 -6.52 15.03 -32.28
C LYS A 52 -5.42 14.06 -31.85
N ALA A 53 -4.40 13.93 -32.69
CA ALA A 53 -3.19 13.23 -32.30
C ALA A 53 -2.42 14.04 -31.25
N PHE A 54 -1.88 13.35 -30.24
CA PHE A 54 -0.99 13.93 -29.24
C PHE A 54 0.38 13.31 -29.40
N ALA A 55 1.44 14.12 -29.44
CA ALA A 55 2.81 13.65 -29.52
C ALA A 55 3.38 13.29 -28.13
N SER A 56 2.84 13.85 -27.05
CA SER A 56 3.35 13.67 -25.69
C SER A 56 2.26 13.76 -24.62
N GLY A 57 2.57 13.20 -23.44
CA GLY A 57 1.72 13.32 -22.25
C GLY A 57 1.35 14.77 -21.89
N PRO A 58 2.30 15.72 -21.83
CA PRO A 58 1.98 17.13 -21.53
C PRO A 58 0.99 17.79 -22.49
N GLU A 59 0.97 17.41 -23.77
CA GLU A 59 -0.05 17.92 -24.71
C GLU A 59 -1.45 17.44 -24.37
N VAL A 60 -1.59 16.20 -23.85
CA VAL A 60 -2.87 15.70 -23.33
C VAL A 60 -3.28 16.49 -22.10
N THR A 61 -2.37 16.71 -21.16
CA THR A 61 -2.66 17.47 -19.94
C THR A 61 -3.12 18.89 -20.26
N LYS A 62 -2.48 19.59 -21.22
CA LYS A 62 -2.95 20.90 -21.70
C LYS A 62 -4.41 20.86 -22.18
N ALA A 63 -4.79 19.83 -22.94
CA ALA A 63 -6.18 19.66 -23.38
C ALA A 63 -7.13 19.36 -22.20
N CYS A 64 -6.70 18.57 -21.20
CA CYS A 64 -7.49 18.32 -20.00
C CYS A 64 -7.75 19.61 -19.20
N LEU A 65 -6.76 20.48 -19.09
CA LEU A 65 -6.84 21.72 -18.31
C LEU A 65 -7.81 22.75 -18.90
N GLU A 66 -8.22 22.63 -20.17
CA GLU A 66 -9.29 23.46 -20.75
C GLU A 66 -10.65 23.27 -20.06
N CYS A 67 -10.86 22.13 -19.37
CA CYS A 67 -12.10 21.83 -18.65
C CYS A 67 -11.86 21.53 -17.16
N HIS A 68 -10.71 20.95 -16.81
CA HIS A 68 -10.35 20.58 -15.43
C HIS A 68 -9.37 21.59 -14.81
N THR A 69 -9.75 22.87 -14.82
CA THR A 69 -8.88 24.01 -14.50
C THR A 69 -8.22 23.93 -13.12
N GLU A 70 -8.87 23.29 -12.14
CA GLU A 70 -8.35 23.18 -10.77
C GLU A 70 -7.56 21.90 -10.50
N ALA A 71 -7.59 20.91 -11.41
CA ALA A 71 -7.13 19.57 -11.11
C ALA A 71 -5.60 19.50 -10.91
N ALA A 72 -4.83 20.22 -11.73
CA ALA A 72 -3.38 20.28 -11.57
C ALA A 72 -2.99 20.99 -10.27
N GLY A 73 -3.58 22.15 -9.98
CA GLY A 73 -3.38 22.86 -8.71
C GLY A 73 -3.73 22.01 -7.48
N GLN A 74 -4.77 21.19 -7.55
CA GLN A 74 -5.11 20.21 -6.51
C GLN A 74 -4.00 19.17 -6.33
N ILE A 75 -3.55 18.54 -7.42
CA ILE A 75 -2.46 17.55 -7.43
C ILE A 75 -1.15 18.15 -6.89
N HIS A 76 -0.83 19.40 -7.25
CA HIS A 76 0.40 20.08 -6.86
C HIS A 76 0.58 20.18 -5.34
N ARG A 77 -0.52 20.16 -4.57
CA ARG A 77 -0.48 20.21 -3.10
C ARG A 77 -0.18 18.86 -2.45
N THR A 78 -0.28 17.77 -3.19
CA THR A 78 -0.26 16.41 -2.65
C THR A 78 1.15 15.83 -2.52
N LYS A 79 1.27 14.78 -1.71
CA LYS A 79 2.47 13.95 -1.61
C LYS A 79 2.81 13.25 -2.94
N HIS A 80 1.81 12.96 -3.78
CA HIS A 80 2.04 12.29 -5.07
C HIS A 80 2.83 13.18 -6.03
N TRP A 81 2.55 14.49 -6.03
CA TRP A 81 3.29 15.47 -6.83
C TRP A 81 4.63 15.85 -6.20
N LYS A 82 4.60 16.35 -4.95
CA LYS A 82 5.81 16.91 -4.34
C LYS A 82 6.85 15.84 -4.02
N TRP A 83 6.39 14.61 -3.73
CA TRP A 83 7.20 13.58 -3.06
C TRP A 83 7.82 14.08 -1.75
N GLU A 84 7.15 15.02 -1.09
CA GLU A 84 7.54 15.65 0.17
C GLU A 84 6.38 15.58 1.17
N TYR A 85 6.73 15.50 2.45
CA TYR A 85 5.78 15.57 3.55
C TYR A 85 6.48 16.12 4.79
N LEU A 86 6.06 17.29 5.28
CA LEU A 86 6.52 17.79 6.58
C LEU A 86 5.71 17.09 7.67
N ASN A 87 6.38 16.25 8.45
CA ASN A 87 5.72 15.54 9.55
C ASN A 87 5.49 16.51 10.72
N PRO A 88 4.25 16.81 11.11
CA PRO A 88 3.98 17.76 12.18
C PRO A 88 4.37 17.25 13.58
N ALA A 89 4.55 15.93 13.75
CA ALA A 89 4.92 15.35 15.03
C ALA A 89 6.44 15.32 15.26
N THR A 90 7.24 15.22 14.21
CA THR A 90 8.72 15.15 14.29
C THR A 90 9.42 16.39 13.71
N ASN A 91 8.69 17.27 13.03
CA ASN A 91 9.21 18.32 12.16
C ASN A 91 10.18 17.85 11.06
N GLN A 92 10.24 16.54 10.79
CA GLN A 92 11.09 16.01 9.72
C GLN A 92 10.47 16.31 8.35
N LYS A 93 11.29 16.80 7.42
CA LYS A 93 10.94 16.89 6.01
C LYS A 93 11.12 15.52 5.36
N LEU A 94 10.05 14.75 5.32
CA LEU A 94 9.99 13.39 4.77
C LEU A 94 9.52 13.41 3.31
N GLY A 95 9.15 12.23 2.80
CA GLY A 95 8.75 12.03 1.40
C GLY A 95 9.84 11.35 0.58
N LYS A 96 9.47 10.76 -0.57
CA LYS A 96 10.39 9.98 -1.43
C LYS A 96 11.56 10.83 -1.93
N LYS A 97 11.42 12.16 -1.96
CA LYS A 97 12.49 13.11 -2.29
C LYS A 97 13.58 13.20 -1.21
N ASN A 98 13.22 13.01 0.06
CA ASN A 98 14.09 13.32 1.20
C ASN A 98 14.53 12.09 2.02
N VAL A 99 13.74 11.02 2.02
CA VAL A 99 14.03 9.83 2.84
C VAL A 99 14.91 8.83 2.10
N LEU A 100 15.89 8.27 2.82
CA LEU A 100 16.61 7.09 2.38
C LEU A 100 15.78 5.83 2.65
N ASN A 101 16.01 4.79 1.85
CA ASN A 101 15.58 3.44 2.14
C ASN A 101 16.76 2.47 2.03
N ASN A 102 16.54 1.21 2.35
CA ASN A 102 17.53 0.14 2.18
C ASN A 102 17.23 -0.78 0.98
N TYR A 103 16.53 -0.24 -0.03
CA TYR A 103 16.33 -0.85 -1.35
C TYR A 103 17.25 -0.17 -2.37
N CYS A 104 16.70 0.72 -3.21
CA CYS A 104 17.45 1.54 -4.18
C CYS A 104 18.08 2.79 -3.53
N ILE A 105 18.03 2.92 -2.20
CA ILE A 105 18.65 3.98 -1.41
C ILE A 105 17.97 5.34 -1.54
N SER A 106 18.13 6.03 -2.67
CA SER A 106 17.68 7.42 -2.84
C SER A 106 17.26 7.76 -4.26
N ILE A 107 16.48 8.83 -4.41
CA ILE A 107 16.16 9.39 -5.73
C ILE A 107 17.27 10.30 -6.28
N ALA A 108 18.04 10.98 -5.42
CA ALA A 108 19.08 11.91 -5.84
C ALA A 108 20.04 11.26 -6.85
N ALA A 109 20.41 12.01 -7.89
CA ALA A 109 21.09 11.59 -9.12
C ALA A 109 20.41 10.47 -9.94
N ASN A 110 19.27 9.93 -9.50
CA ASN A 110 18.56 8.82 -10.12
C ASN A 110 17.12 9.18 -10.53
N GLN A 111 16.79 10.48 -10.59
CA GLN A 111 15.45 11.00 -10.77
C GLN A 111 14.79 10.39 -12.00
N ALA A 112 15.45 10.44 -13.17
CA ALA A 112 14.91 10.00 -14.45
C ALA A 112 14.41 8.54 -14.47
N ALA A 113 15.05 7.65 -13.70
CA ALA A 113 14.63 6.26 -13.53
C ALA A 113 13.51 6.12 -12.48
N CYS A 114 13.65 6.81 -11.35
CA CYS A 114 12.73 6.71 -10.22
C CYS A 114 11.34 7.31 -10.50
N THR A 115 11.29 8.37 -11.31
CA THR A 115 10.09 9.17 -11.63
C THR A 115 9.24 8.53 -12.71
N ASN A 116 9.59 7.33 -13.20
CA ASN A 116 8.64 6.48 -13.90
C ASN A 116 7.39 6.18 -13.03
N CYS A 117 7.53 6.26 -11.69
CA CYS A 117 6.43 6.15 -10.75
C CYS A 117 5.96 7.50 -10.15
N HIS A 118 6.42 8.64 -10.69
CA HIS A 118 5.92 9.96 -10.31
C HIS A 118 4.67 10.29 -11.14
N VAL A 119 3.74 11.10 -10.60
CA VAL A 119 2.51 11.50 -11.31
C VAL A 119 2.73 12.72 -12.20
N GLY A 120 3.90 12.80 -12.82
CA GLY A 120 4.28 13.90 -13.69
C GLY A 120 5.23 13.50 -14.81
N TYR A 121 5.46 14.45 -15.70
CA TYR A 121 6.21 14.31 -16.94
C TYR A 121 7.50 15.14 -16.90
N GLY A 122 8.65 14.51 -17.10
CA GLY A 122 9.93 15.18 -17.33
C GLY A 122 10.77 15.45 -16.07
N TRP A 123 10.44 14.85 -14.93
CA TRP A 123 11.29 14.96 -13.74
C TRP A 123 12.52 14.07 -13.87
N LYS A 124 13.60 14.62 -14.45
CA LYS A 124 14.85 13.90 -14.73
C LYS A 124 16.04 14.31 -13.87
N ASP A 125 15.97 15.48 -13.23
CA ASP A 125 17.03 16.08 -12.42
C ASP A 125 16.42 17.11 -11.43
N ASN A 126 17.27 17.92 -10.79
CA ASN A 126 16.86 18.94 -9.82
C ASN A 126 16.25 20.21 -10.43
N ASN A 127 16.23 20.36 -11.77
CA ASN A 127 15.65 21.50 -12.46
C ASN A 127 14.17 21.31 -12.84
N PHE A 128 13.53 20.25 -12.32
CA PHE A 128 12.11 20.01 -12.57
C PHE A 128 11.25 21.12 -11.99
N ASP A 129 10.42 21.70 -12.85
CA ASP A 129 9.51 22.77 -12.48
C ASP A 129 8.20 22.20 -11.93
N PHE A 130 8.08 22.19 -10.60
CA PHE A 130 6.90 21.73 -9.87
C PHE A 130 5.69 22.69 -9.97
N THR A 131 5.83 23.82 -10.66
CA THR A 131 4.74 24.79 -10.88
C THR A 131 4.01 24.60 -12.21
N LYS A 132 4.64 23.90 -13.18
CA LYS A 132 4.05 23.65 -14.51
C LYS A 132 2.91 22.65 -14.45
N GLU A 133 1.69 23.15 -14.61
CA GLU A 133 0.48 22.33 -14.58
C GLU A 133 0.43 21.32 -15.73
N GLU A 134 0.97 21.65 -16.91
CA GLU A 134 1.00 20.71 -18.04
C GLU A 134 1.88 19.48 -17.78
N ASN A 135 2.76 19.54 -16.78
CA ASN A 135 3.60 18.41 -16.40
C ASN A 135 2.87 17.43 -15.48
N VAL A 136 1.65 17.72 -15.02
CA VAL A 136 0.82 16.75 -14.29
C VAL A 136 0.42 15.62 -15.22
N ASP A 137 0.58 14.39 -14.77
CA ASP A 137 0.12 13.23 -15.51
C ASP A 137 -1.27 12.79 -15.04
N CYS A 138 -2.29 13.20 -15.80
CA CYS A 138 -3.67 12.80 -15.56
C CYS A 138 -3.91 11.32 -15.92
N LEU A 139 -3.17 10.77 -16.88
CA LEU A 139 -3.49 9.48 -17.48
C LEU A 139 -3.01 8.30 -16.63
N VAL A 140 -1.90 8.43 -15.90
CA VAL A 140 -1.38 7.32 -15.05
C VAL A 140 -2.39 6.80 -14.04
N CYS A 141 -3.29 7.67 -13.56
CA CYS A 141 -4.34 7.29 -12.61
C CYS A 141 -5.67 6.98 -13.31
N HIS A 142 -5.97 7.65 -14.42
CA HIS A 142 -7.30 7.67 -15.02
C HIS A 142 -7.46 6.87 -16.32
N ASP A 143 -6.40 6.25 -16.85
CA ASP A 143 -6.51 5.32 -17.97
C ASP A 143 -7.42 4.14 -17.63
N THR A 144 -8.40 3.84 -18.49
CA THR A 144 -9.25 2.64 -18.39
C THR A 144 -9.03 1.67 -19.54
N THR A 145 -8.07 1.97 -20.43
CA THR A 145 -7.78 1.14 -21.60
C THR A 145 -6.75 0.04 -21.33
N GLY A 146 -5.95 0.19 -20.27
CA GLY A 146 -4.82 -0.69 -19.96
C GLY A 146 -3.62 -0.52 -20.89
N ASN A 147 -3.61 0.51 -21.75
CA ASN A 147 -2.55 0.74 -22.74
C ASN A 147 -1.62 1.90 -22.36
N TYR A 148 -1.97 2.68 -21.33
CA TYR A 148 -1.11 3.77 -20.89
C TYR A 148 0.18 3.23 -20.28
N ARG A 149 1.33 3.75 -20.72
CA ARG A 149 2.64 3.42 -20.16
C ARG A 149 3.56 4.62 -20.22
N LYS A 150 4.34 4.78 -19.14
CA LYS A 150 5.51 5.66 -19.12
C LYS A 150 6.73 4.91 -19.66
N VAL A 151 7.67 5.67 -20.20
CA VAL A 151 8.92 5.15 -20.74
C VAL A 151 9.98 5.15 -19.63
N PRO A 152 10.53 3.99 -19.22
CA PRO A 152 11.55 3.92 -18.18
C PRO A 152 12.77 4.79 -18.50
N GLY A 153 13.27 5.52 -17.49
CA GLY A 153 14.46 6.38 -17.63
C GLY A 153 14.21 7.74 -18.28
N SER A 154 12.98 8.03 -18.76
CA SER A 154 12.65 9.28 -19.45
C SER A 154 12.25 10.44 -18.53
N GLY A 155 12.27 10.24 -17.21
CA GLY A 155 11.67 11.20 -16.28
C GLY A 155 10.15 11.12 -16.22
N GLY A 156 9.57 9.96 -16.56
CA GLY A 156 8.13 9.72 -16.51
C GLY A 156 7.36 10.10 -17.78
N GLN A 157 8.03 10.36 -18.91
CA GLN A 157 7.38 10.71 -20.17
C GLN A 157 6.54 9.56 -20.73
N ALA A 158 5.43 9.94 -21.39
CA ALA A 158 4.66 9.07 -22.27
C ALA A 158 4.72 9.64 -23.70
N PHE A 159 5.13 8.82 -24.66
CA PHE A 159 5.30 9.22 -26.05
C PHE A 159 4.07 8.82 -26.87
N GLY A 160 3.48 9.79 -27.56
CA GLY A 160 2.36 9.55 -28.48
C GLY A 160 2.78 9.24 -29.92
N LYS A 161 4.07 9.39 -30.21
CA LYS A 161 4.69 9.04 -31.49
C LYS A 161 5.99 8.28 -31.27
N ASP A 162 6.43 7.58 -32.30
CA ASP A 162 7.74 6.94 -32.32
C ASP A 162 8.83 7.96 -32.00
N THR A 163 9.62 7.67 -30.98
CA THR A 163 10.60 8.60 -30.42
C THR A 163 11.89 7.85 -30.14
N GLU A 164 13.01 8.38 -30.59
CA GLU A 164 14.32 7.84 -30.26
C GLU A 164 14.65 8.11 -28.78
N PHE A 165 14.95 7.07 -28.01
CA PHE A 165 15.26 7.21 -26.59
C PHE A 165 16.29 6.17 -26.10
N PRO A 166 17.40 6.61 -25.48
CA PRO A 166 17.85 7.99 -25.35
C PRO A 166 18.12 8.67 -26.71
N PRO A 167 18.07 10.01 -26.81
CA PRO A 167 18.43 10.71 -28.04
C PRO A 167 19.82 10.32 -28.54
N GLY A 168 19.98 10.02 -29.83
CA GLY A 168 21.24 9.60 -30.45
C GLY A 168 21.65 8.14 -30.19
N SER A 169 20.78 7.32 -29.61
CA SER A 169 21.04 5.89 -29.35
C SER A 169 20.70 4.95 -30.50
N GLY A 170 20.00 5.43 -31.53
CA GLY A 170 19.39 4.63 -32.59
C GLY A 170 18.20 3.78 -32.15
N LYS A 171 17.81 3.81 -30.87
CA LYS A 171 16.71 2.98 -30.32
C LYS A 171 15.40 3.72 -30.37
N ILE A 172 14.46 3.24 -31.18
CA ILE A 172 13.11 3.82 -31.30
C ILE A 172 12.15 3.17 -30.30
N VAL A 173 11.57 3.99 -29.42
CA VAL A 173 10.46 3.62 -28.56
C VAL A 173 9.15 3.89 -29.30
N LYS A 174 8.32 2.86 -29.45
CA LYS A 174 7.02 2.97 -30.10
C LYS A 174 6.04 3.80 -29.28
N GLY A 175 5.39 4.76 -29.94
CA GLY A 175 4.36 5.60 -29.35
C GLY A 175 3.13 4.80 -28.89
N ILE A 176 2.33 5.39 -28.01
CA ILE A 176 0.99 4.91 -27.64
C ILE A 176 -0.08 5.86 -28.17
N ASP A 177 -1.28 5.32 -28.41
CA ASP A 177 -2.43 6.10 -28.86
C ASP A 177 -3.00 6.94 -27.70
N LEU A 178 -2.33 8.06 -27.42
CA LEU A 178 -2.71 9.00 -26.36
C LEU A 178 -4.10 9.61 -26.61
N ALA A 179 -4.52 9.75 -27.87
CA ALA A 179 -5.86 10.23 -28.21
C ALA A 179 -6.93 9.25 -27.69
N LYS A 180 -6.82 7.97 -28.07
CA LYS A 180 -7.75 6.93 -27.62
C LYS A 180 -7.73 6.71 -26.11
N ILE A 181 -6.56 6.81 -25.48
CA ILE A 181 -6.43 6.74 -24.01
C ILE A 181 -7.18 7.90 -23.35
N SER A 182 -6.91 9.14 -23.78
CA SER A 182 -7.54 10.35 -23.23
C SER A 182 -9.07 10.36 -23.38
N GLN A 183 -9.59 9.84 -24.50
CA GLN A 183 -11.03 9.73 -24.75
C GLN A 183 -11.73 8.69 -23.86
N LYS A 184 -10.97 7.78 -23.23
CA LYS A 184 -11.47 6.70 -22.38
C LYS A 184 -11.08 6.89 -20.91
N VAL A 185 -10.66 8.08 -20.50
CA VAL A 185 -10.37 8.32 -19.08
C VAL A 185 -11.60 8.09 -18.19
N GLY A 186 -11.36 7.60 -16.98
CA GLY A 186 -12.41 7.23 -16.04
C GLY A 186 -11.93 7.20 -14.59
N LYS A 187 -12.66 6.48 -13.74
CA LYS A 187 -12.26 6.28 -12.34
C LYS A 187 -11.00 5.43 -12.28
N THR A 188 -10.18 5.67 -11.25
CA THR A 188 -8.99 4.86 -10.96
C THR A 188 -9.34 3.40 -10.73
N SER A 189 -8.44 2.49 -11.07
CA SER A 189 -8.55 1.05 -10.81
C SER A 189 -7.38 0.56 -9.95
N ARG A 190 -7.40 -0.73 -9.56
CA ARG A 190 -6.24 -1.34 -8.90
C ARG A 190 -5.02 -1.34 -9.81
N ASP A 191 -5.19 -1.48 -11.12
CA ASP A 191 -4.11 -1.44 -12.10
C ASP A 191 -3.45 -0.07 -12.20
N THR A 192 -4.24 1.02 -12.22
CA THR A 192 -3.66 2.37 -12.34
C THR A 192 -2.88 2.78 -11.09
N CYS A 193 -3.36 2.41 -9.90
CA CYS A 193 -2.58 2.55 -8.67
C CYS A 193 -1.37 1.59 -8.66
N GLY A 194 -1.59 0.36 -9.09
CA GLY A 194 -0.64 -0.76 -9.11
C GLY A 194 0.56 -0.54 -10.02
N GLY A 195 0.40 0.20 -11.11
CA GLY A 195 1.47 0.58 -12.03
C GLY A 195 2.68 1.19 -11.30
N CYS A 196 2.45 1.84 -10.15
CA CYS A 196 3.50 2.32 -9.25
C CYS A 196 3.60 1.51 -7.95
N HIS A 197 2.46 1.16 -7.33
CA HIS A 197 2.45 0.62 -5.97
C HIS A 197 2.81 -0.88 -5.88
N PHE A 198 2.63 -1.65 -6.94
CA PHE A 198 3.04 -3.06 -7.02
C PHE A 198 4.55 -3.19 -7.29
N ASN A 199 5.14 -2.21 -8.00
CA ASN A 199 6.51 -2.28 -8.54
C ASN A 199 7.58 -1.53 -7.72
N GLY A 200 7.33 -1.28 -6.44
CA GLY A 200 8.25 -0.54 -5.58
C GLY A 200 9.55 -1.31 -5.27
N GLY A 201 10.69 -0.62 -5.19
CA GLY A 201 11.97 -1.23 -4.82
C GLY A 201 12.69 -1.96 -5.96
N GLY A 202 12.31 -1.66 -7.21
CA GLY A 202 12.97 -2.17 -8.41
C GLY A 202 12.32 -3.40 -9.04
N GLY A 203 11.09 -3.73 -8.65
CA GLY A 203 10.31 -4.81 -9.25
C GLY A 203 8.99 -5.08 -8.53
N ASP A 204 8.18 -5.95 -9.13
CA ASP A 204 6.87 -6.37 -8.61
C ASP A 204 6.99 -7.11 -7.26
N GLY A 205 6.13 -6.75 -6.30
CA GLY A 205 6.08 -7.33 -4.95
C GLY A 205 7.33 -7.11 -4.08
N VAL A 206 8.37 -6.44 -4.59
CA VAL A 206 9.69 -6.35 -3.93
C VAL A 206 9.62 -5.63 -2.58
N LYS A 207 8.89 -4.51 -2.51
CA LYS A 207 8.98 -3.56 -1.39
C LYS A 207 7.93 -3.72 -0.30
N HIS A 208 6.64 -3.57 -0.58
CA HIS A 208 5.62 -3.65 0.48
C HIS A 208 5.33 -5.10 0.86
N GLY A 209 5.29 -5.99 -0.13
CA GLY A 209 5.04 -7.42 0.07
C GLY A 209 3.57 -7.78 0.29
N ASP A 210 2.72 -6.83 0.70
CA ASP A 210 1.25 -6.95 0.73
C ASP A 210 0.57 -6.29 -0.48
N LEU A 211 1.35 -5.80 -1.44
CA LEU A 211 0.89 -5.25 -2.71
C LEU A 211 1.84 -5.67 -3.84
N ASP A 212 1.29 -6.41 -4.79
CA ASP A 212 1.95 -6.94 -6.00
C ASP A 212 0.92 -7.10 -7.12
N SER A 213 1.34 -7.46 -8.34
CA SER A 213 0.45 -7.52 -9.51
C SER A 213 -0.72 -8.50 -9.41
N SER A 214 -0.67 -9.51 -8.53
CA SER A 214 -1.84 -10.36 -8.26
C SER A 214 -3.03 -9.59 -7.67
N MET A 215 -2.80 -8.39 -7.12
CA MET A 215 -3.84 -7.50 -6.62
C MET A 215 -4.60 -6.76 -7.72
N ALA A 216 -4.24 -6.92 -8.99
CA ALA A 216 -5.04 -6.44 -10.13
C ALA A 216 -6.43 -7.08 -10.13
N THR A 217 -6.47 -8.41 -10.02
CA THR A 217 -7.68 -9.23 -10.02
C THR A 217 -7.56 -10.34 -8.97
N PRO A 218 -7.54 -10.00 -7.67
CA PRO A 218 -7.27 -10.97 -6.63
C PRO A 218 -8.51 -11.84 -6.36
N GLU A 219 -8.28 -13.09 -5.96
CA GLU A 219 -9.32 -13.92 -5.36
C GLU A 219 -9.53 -13.55 -3.88
N LYS A 220 -10.67 -13.94 -3.33
CA LYS A 220 -11.03 -13.77 -1.91
C LYS A 220 -9.96 -14.27 -0.94
N GLU A 221 -9.30 -15.37 -1.28
CA GLU A 221 -8.23 -15.97 -0.50
C GLU A 221 -7.06 -14.99 -0.32
N LEU A 222 -6.78 -14.17 -1.34
CA LEU A 222 -5.69 -13.20 -1.33
C LEU A 222 -6.10 -11.93 -0.59
N ASP A 223 -7.23 -11.30 -0.94
CA ASP A 223 -7.76 -10.15 -0.22
C ASP A 223 -9.29 -10.09 -0.29
N VAL A 224 -9.95 -10.15 0.86
CA VAL A 224 -11.43 -10.18 0.93
C VAL A 224 -12.12 -8.89 0.52
N HIS A 225 -11.42 -7.75 0.54
CA HIS A 225 -11.99 -6.46 0.14
C HIS A 225 -11.84 -6.23 -1.36
N MET A 226 -10.68 -6.62 -1.90
CA MET A 226 -10.37 -6.44 -3.32
C MET A 226 -10.76 -7.63 -4.20
N ASP A 227 -11.27 -8.72 -3.62
CA ASP A 227 -11.82 -9.89 -4.31
C ASP A 227 -12.64 -9.50 -5.56
N ALA A 228 -12.13 -9.86 -6.73
CA ALA A 228 -12.63 -9.37 -8.03
C ALA A 228 -14.05 -9.85 -8.35
N VAL A 229 -14.51 -10.95 -7.74
CA VAL A 229 -15.88 -11.47 -7.88
C VAL A 229 -16.75 -11.19 -6.64
N GLY A 230 -16.17 -10.56 -5.62
CA GLY A 230 -16.80 -10.26 -4.34
C GLY A 230 -17.11 -8.78 -4.20
N LEU A 231 -16.46 -8.13 -3.22
CA LEU A 231 -16.63 -6.70 -2.98
C LEU A 231 -15.98 -5.82 -4.05
N ASP A 232 -14.98 -6.34 -4.76
CA ASP A 232 -14.26 -5.70 -5.86
C ASP A 232 -13.83 -4.25 -5.56
N PHE A 233 -13.31 -4.00 -4.35
CA PHE A 233 -12.87 -2.66 -4.00
C PHE A 233 -11.71 -2.22 -4.90
N THR A 234 -11.81 -1.00 -5.41
CA THR A 234 -10.64 -0.27 -5.90
C THR A 234 -9.86 0.32 -4.73
N CYS A 235 -8.61 0.71 -4.94
CA CYS A 235 -7.82 1.39 -3.91
C CYS A 235 -8.54 2.63 -3.37
N ALA A 236 -9.17 3.41 -4.25
CA ALA A 236 -9.90 4.63 -3.92
C ALA A 236 -11.18 4.39 -3.11
N THR A 237 -11.67 3.15 -2.99
CA THR A 237 -12.80 2.81 -2.12
C THR A 237 -12.44 3.02 -0.65
N CYS A 238 -11.26 2.57 -0.22
CA CYS A 238 -10.74 2.80 1.14
C CYS A 238 -9.88 4.07 1.23
N HIS A 239 -9.01 4.30 0.25
CA HIS A 239 -8.20 5.51 0.12
C HIS A 239 -9.02 6.65 -0.49
N LYS A 240 -10.14 6.95 0.18
CA LYS A 240 -11.10 7.96 -0.26
C LYS A 240 -10.38 9.29 -0.47
N THR A 241 -10.59 9.84 -1.65
CA THR A 241 -9.86 11.01 -2.14
C THR A 241 -10.80 12.20 -2.23
N SER A 242 -10.36 13.36 -1.77
CA SER A 242 -11.05 14.65 -1.95
C SER A 242 -10.06 15.66 -2.48
N SER A 243 -10.43 16.42 -3.52
CA SER A 243 -9.53 17.37 -4.19
C SER A 243 -8.16 16.77 -4.52
N HIS A 244 -8.17 15.56 -5.08
CA HIS A 244 -7.00 14.74 -5.39
C HIS A 244 -6.05 14.39 -4.22
N ASP A 245 -6.39 14.75 -2.97
CA ASP A 245 -5.64 14.34 -1.79
C ASP A 245 -6.09 12.94 -1.34
N VAL A 246 -5.21 11.97 -1.59
CA VAL A 246 -5.44 10.55 -1.30
C VAL A 246 -5.16 10.29 0.18
N ALA A 247 -6.19 9.81 0.89
CA ALA A 247 -6.09 9.49 2.30
C ALA A 247 -5.10 8.34 2.59
N GLY A 248 -4.52 8.36 3.79
CA GLY A 248 -3.49 7.42 4.22
C GLY A 248 -2.07 7.91 3.92
N SER A 249 -1.14 7.56 4.80
CA SER A 249 0.26 7.95 4.68
C SER A 249 1.14 6.98 5.46
N ARG A 250 2.22 6.50 4.84
CA ARG A 250 3.27 5.79 5.58
C ARG A 250 4.12 6.70 6.49
N TYR A 251 4.07 8.02 6.25
CA TYR A 251 4.84 9.01 7.02
C TYR A 251 4.09 9.51 8.26
N ALA A 252 2.77 9.30 8.30
CA ALA A 252 1.91 9.59 9.45
C ALA A 252 0.74 8.60 9.47
N PRO A 253 1.02 7.30 9.71
CA PRO A 253 0.00 6.28 9.72
C PRO A 253 -0.89 6.37 10.98
N THR A 254 -2.15 5.98 10.83
CA THR A 254 -3.09 5.87 11.94
C THR A 254 -2.94 4.51 12.60
N ALA A 255 -2.22 4.44 13.73
CA ALA A 255 -2.03 3.17 14.44
C ALA A 255 -3.25 2.72 15.26
N LYS A 256 -4.04 3.68 15.77
CA LYS A 256 -5.29 3.43 16.46
C LYS A 256 -6.31 4.44 15.98
N ASP A 257 -7.47 3.95 15.55
CA ASP A 257 -8.58 4.80 15.15
C ASP A 257 -9.62 4.83 16.27
N ASP A 258 -9.85 6.02 16.81
CA ASP A 258 -10.80 6.30 17.89
C ASP A 258 -12.07 7.01 17.38
N LYS A 259 -12.23 7.21 16.07
CA LYS A 259 -13.34 7.98 15.48
C LYS A 259 -14.55 7.13 15.11
N GLY A 260 -14.39 5.81 15.08
CA GLY A 260 -15.48 4.88 14.82
C GLY A 260 -15.87 4.79 13.34
N VAL A 261 -17.06 4.23 13.08
CA VAL A 261 -17.57 4.03 11.72
C VAL A 261 -17.83 5.39 11.07
N GLN A 262 -17.30 5.57 9.85
CA GLN A 262 -17.50 6.79 9.07
C GLN A 262 -18.79 6.71 8.26
N THR A 263 -19.62 7.74 8.37
CA THR A 263 -20.81 7.92 7.54
C THR A 263 -20.54 8.93 6.42
N ARG A 264 -21.04 8.63 5.21
CA ARG A 264 -20.89 9.52 4.06
C ARG A 264 -21.51 10.89 4.36
N GLY A 265 -20.74 11.96 4.16
CA GLY A 265 -21.20 13.34 4.33
C GLY A 265 -20.94 13.95 5.70
N LYS A 266 -20.46 13.19 6.69
CA LYS A 266 -20.07 13.72 8.00
C LYS A 266 -18.66 14.33 7.94
N PRO A 267 -18.47 15.64 8.18
CA PRO A 267 -17.15 16.25 8.29
C PRO A 267 -16.36 15.69 9.49
N GLY A 268 -15.02 15.63 9.37
CA GLY A 268 -14.14 15.31 10.51
C GLY A 268 -14.16 13.84 10.97
N SER A 269 -14.59 12.89 10.14
CA SER A 269 -14.81 11.49 10.52
C SER A 269 -13.55 10.64 10.79
N GLY A 270 -12.35 11.23 10.77
CA GLY A 270 -11.08 10.49 10.94
C GLY A 270 -10.49 9.97 9.62
N ASN A 271 -9.54 9.05 9.69
CA ASN A 271 -8.90 8.47 8.51
C ASN A 271 -9.80 7.40 7.87
N PRO A 272 -10.28 7.57 6.62
CA PRO A 272 -11.20 6.62 5.98
C PRO A 272 -10.54 5.28 5.60
N ALA A 273 -9.22 5.20 5.61
CA ALA A 273 -8.45 4.00 5.25
C ALA A 273 -8.14 3.08 6.45
N THR A 274 -9.00 3.08 7.47
CA THR A 274 -8.87 2.22 8.66
C THR A 274 -9.95 1.14 8.67
N CYS A 275 -9.71 0.04 9.37
CA CYS A 275 -10.72 -1.01 9.54
C CYS A 275 -11.95 -0.49 10.31
N VAL A 276 -11.70 0.35 11.32
CA VAL A 276 -12.73 0.92 12.21
C VAL A 276 -13.70 1.82 11.44
N ALA A 277 -13.24 2.49 10.38
CA ALA A 277 -14.08 3.34 9.54
C ALA A 277 -15.27 2.59 8.90
N CYS A 278 -15.18 1.27 8.70
CA CYS A 278 -16.28 0.46 8.16
C CYS A 278 -16.85 -0.54 9.19
N HIS A 279 -16.01 -1.08 10.07
CA HIS A 279 -16.37 -2.20 10.95
C HIS A 279 -16.59 -1.80 12.41
N GLY A 280 -16.22 -0.58 12.81
CA GLY A 280 -16.14 -0.19 14.21
C GLY A 280 -15.05 -0.95 14.96
N ASN A 281 -14.97 -0.76 16.28
CA ASN A 281 -13.94 -1.41 17.11
C ASN A 281 -14.37 -2.75 17.71
N GLY A 282 -15.65 -3.11 17.61
CA GLY A 282 -16.22 -4.35 18.17
C GLY A 282 -17.01 -5.19 17.17
N PRO A 283 -16.40 -5.67 16.07
CA PRO A 283 -17.13 -6.38 15.01
C PRO A 283 -17.54 -7.82 15.37
N HIS A 284 -16.96 -8.42 16.41
CA HIS A 284 -17.17 -9.84 16.74
C HIS A 284 -18.42 -10.04 17.59
N LYS A 285 -19.50 -10.54 16.95
CA LYS A 285 -20.78 -10.81 17.63
C LYS A 285 -20.82 -12.16 18.36
N LYS A 286 -20.16 -13.19 17.81
CA LYS A 286 -20.15 -14.54 18.40
C LYS A 286 -19.13 -14.69 19.52
N GLU A 287 -17.93 -14.17 19.29
CA GLU A 287 -16.81 -14.24 20.24
C GLU A 287 -16.49 -12.84 20.78
N ALA A 288 -17.33 -12.33 21.68
CA ALA A 288 -17.23 -10.96 22.18
C ALA A 288 -15.87 -10.66 22.85
N ARG A 289 -15.18 -11.67 23.40
CA ARG A 289 -13.83 -11.54 23.98
C ARG A 289 -12.80 -11.03 22.96
N LEU A 290 -12.98 -11.27 21.66
CA LEU A 290 -12.09 -10.72 20.62
C LEU A 290 -12.20 -9.20 20.52
N ASN A 291 -13.34 -8.60 20.86
CA ASN A 291 -13.49 -7.14 20.86
C ASN A 291 -12.60 -6.47 21.93
N ASN A 292 -12.33 -7.15 23.05
CA ASN A 292 -11.39 -6.65 24.05
C ASN A 292 -9.94 -6.65 23.51
N HIS A 293 -9.58 -7.59 22.63
CA HIS A 293 -8.25 -7.60 22.02
C HIS A 293 -8.05 -6.39 21.10
N ALA A 294 -9.11 -5.92 20.42
CA ALA A 294 -9.06 -4.72 19.58
C ALA A 294 -8.76 -3.41 20.35
N THR A 295 -8.55 -3.46 21.67
CA THR A 295 -8.05 -2.33 22.47
C THR A 295 -6.51 -2.23 22.49
N LYS A 296 -5.82 -3.33 22.15
CA LYS A 296 -4.34 -3.45 22.18
C LYS A 296 -3.75 -4.16 20.96
N ILE A 297 -4.55 -4.87 20.18
CA ILE A 297 -4.13 -5.60 18.98
C ILE A 297 -4.80 -4.98 17.76
N ALA A 298 -4.01 -4.56 16.78
CA ALA A 298 -4.55 -4.02 15.53
C ALA A 298 -5.31 -5.10 14.75
N CYS A 299 -6.38 -4.74 14.04
CA CYS A 299 -7.15 -5.69 13.23
C CYS A 299 -6.25 -6.46 12.24
N GLN A 300 -5.29 -5.75 11.65
CA GLN A 300 -4.28 -6.25 10.74
C GLN A 300 -3.49 -7.43 11.33
N THR A 301 -3.16 -7.39 12.63
CA THR A 301 -2.38 -8.44 13.30
C THR A 301 -3.05 -9.79 13.21
N CYS A 302 -4.37 -9.85 13.42
CA CYS A 302 -5.12 -11.10 13.37
C CYS A 302 -5.56 -11.46 11.95
N HIS A 303 -5.86 -10.46 11.11
CA HIS A 303 -6.50 -10.67 9.82
C HIS A 303 -5.54 -10.71 8.63
N ILE A 304 -4.25 -10.45 8.83
CA ILE A 304 -3.20 -10.61 7.82
C ILE A 304 -2.15 -11.59 8.37
N PRO A 305 -2.44 -12.90 8.36
CA PRO A 305 -1.57 -13.90 8.99
C PRO A 305 -0.21 -14.04 8.30
N THR A 306 -0.17 -13.87 6.98
CA THR A 306 1.03 -13.81 6.15
C THR A 306 0.85 -12.82 5.00
N PHE A 307 1.95 -12.31 4.43
CA PHE A 307 1.98 -11.46 3.23
C PHE A 307 2.82 -12.12 2.12
N ALA A 308 2.91 -11.50 0.95
CA ALA A 308 3.49 -12.07 -0.27
C ALA A 308 2.81 -13.41 -0.63
N ARG A 309 1.47 -13.38 -0.62
CA ARG A 309 0.60 -14.56 -0.81
C ARG A 309 0.09 -14.73 -2.24
N GLY A 310 0.33 -13.74 -3.11
CA GLY A 310 -0.10 -13.73 -4.51
C GLY A 310 0.74 -14.58 -5.46
N GLY A 311 1.62 -15.43 -4.95
CA GLY A 311 2.60 -16.17 -5.77
C GLY A 311 3.81 -15.33 -6.22
N ILE A 312 3.89 -14.06 -5.78
CA ILE A 312 5.01 -13.16 -6.08
C ILE A 312 5.88 -12.99 -4.83
N PRO A 313 7.17 -13.36 -4.88
CA PRO A 313 8.08 -13.24 -3.76
C PRO A 313 8.43 -11.78 -3.47
N THR A 314 8.54 -11.45 -2.19
CA THR A 314 9.04 -10.15 -1.74
C THR A 314 10.50 -10.24 -1.31
N LYS A 315 11.28 -9.18 -1.49
CA LYS A 315 12.64 -9.14 -0.92
C LYS A 315 12.54 -8.90 0.58
N MET A 316 13.27 -9.69 1.34
CA MET A 316 13.42 -9.59 2.80
C MET A 316 14.81 -9.12 3.20
N GLU A 317 15.82 -9.37 2.35
CA GLU A 317 17.18 -8.88 2.54
C GLU A 317 17.78 -8.38 1.22
N TRP A 318 18.60 -7.33 1.29
CA TRP A 318 19.43 -6.85 0.19
C TRP A 318 20.80 -6.39 0.70
N ASP A 319 21.85 -7.10 0.28
CA ASP A 319 23.23 -6.79 0.62
C ASP A 319 24.00 -6.18 -0.56
N TRP A 320 24.13 -4.85 -0.56
CA TRP A 320 24.92 -4.12 -1.56
C TRP A 320 26.44 -4.31 -1.39
N SER A 321 26.96 -4.75 -0.24
CA SER A 321 28.41 -4.92 -0.05
C SER A 321 29.01 -6.02 -0.94
N THR A 322 28.15 -6.91 -1.41
CA THR A 322 28.51 -8.04 -2.27
C THR A 322 28.45 -7.72 -3.76
N SER A 323 27.96 -6.53 -4.14
CA SER A 323 27.85 -6.12 -5.54
C SER A 323 29.22 -5.87 -6.16
N GLY A 324 29.27 -5.72 -7.49
CA GLY A 324 30.48 -5.47 -8.24
C GLY A 324 31.21 -6.71 -8.74
N LYS A 325 30.80 -7.93 -8.35
CA LYS A 325 31.44 -9.15 -8.88
C LYS A 325 31.09 -9.34 -10.35
N VAL A 326 32.08 -9.65 -11.17
CA VAL A 326 31.97 -9.98 -12.59
C VAL A 326 32.40 -11.44 -12.83
N ASP A 327 32.04 -12.01 -13.97
CA ASP A 327 32.50 -13.33 -14.37
C ASP A 327 33.97 -13.32 -14.84
N ALA A 328 34.49 -14.49 -15.25
CA ALA A 328 35.86 -14.63 -15.71
C ALA A 328 36.22 -13.76 -16.94
N ASN A 329 35.21 -13.30 -17.69
CA ASN A 329 35.37 -12.44 -18.86
C ASN A 329 35.12 -10.96 -18.53
N GLY A 330 35.01 -10.60 -17.25
CA GLY A 330 34.71 -9.24 -16.81
C GLY A 330 33.26 -8.80 -17.05
N LYS A 331 32.34 -9.73 -17.36
CA LYS A 331 30.94 -9.42 -17.64
C LYS A 331 30.09 -9.50 -16.37
N GLN A 332 29.12 -8.59 -16.26
CA GLN A 332 28.08 -8.66 -15.23
C GLN A 332 27.24 -9.93 -15.37
N PHE A 333 26.85 -10.52 -14.24
CA PHE A 333 26.05 -11.75 -14.20
C PHE A 333 24.94 -11.68 -13.14
N VAL A 334 24.02 -12.64 -13.23
CA VAL A 334 22.95 -12.86 -12.26
C VAL A 334 23.00 -14.29 -11.76
N LYS A 335 22.70 -14.52 -10.47
CA LYS A 335 22.43 -15.86 -9.94
C LYS A 335 20.97 -15.99 -9.62
N ARG A 336 20.45 -17.20 -9.83
CA ARG A 336 19.06 -17.54 -9.58
C ARG A 336 18.97 -18.74 -8.65
N ASP A 337 17.92 -18.81 -7.86
CA ASP A 337 17.58 -20.00 -7.11
C ASP A 337 16.88 -21.06 -7.99
N GLU A 338 16.51 -22.18 -7.38
CA GLU A 338 15.82 -23.31 -8.05
C GLU A 338 14.49 -22.90 -8.71
N LYS A 339 13.81 -21.89 -8.17
CA LYS A 339 12.58 -21.32 -8.75
C LYS A 339 12.87 -20.24 -9.80
N LYS A 340 14.11 -20.13 -10.29
CA LYS A 340 14.59 -19.14 -11.28
C LYS A 340 14.49 -17.69 -10.81
N ARG A 341 14.33 -17.44 -9.52
CA ARG A 341 14.22 -16.09 -8.94
C ARG A 341 15.62 -15.51 -8.75
N ILE A 342 15.82 -14.23 -9.05
CA ILE A 342 17.14 -13.57 -8.93
C ILE A 342 17.49 -13.44 -7.43
N ILE A 343 18.59 -14.06 -7.03
CA ILE A 343 19.14 -13.99 -5.66
C ILE A 343 20.47 -13.25 -5.59
N TYR A 344 21.09 -12.97 -6.73
CA TYR A 344 22.25 -12.10 -6.84
C TYR A 344 22.27 -11.42 -8.20
N GLU A 345 22.73 -10.17 -8.25
CA GLU A 345 23.01 -9.45 -9.47
C GLU A 345 24.25 -8.57 -9.30
N SER A 346 25.21 -8.60 -10.24
CA SER A 346 26.45 -7.79 -10.15
C SER A 346 26.21 -6.32 -9.81
N ARG A 347 25.12 -5.76 -10.31
CA ARG A 347 24.73 -4.35 -10.14
C ARG A 347 24.18 -4.00 -8.75
N LYS A 348 23.80 -5.01 -7.97
CA LYS A 348 22.95 -4.82 -6.77
C LYS A 348 23.39 -5.66 -5.58
N GLY A 349 24.11 -6.76 -5.79
CA GLY A 349 24.53 -7.68 -4.73
C GLY A 349 23.51 -8.79 -4.47
N ASP A 350 23.58 -9.38 -3.28
CA ASP A 350 22.80 -10.53 -2.85
C ASP A 350 21.41 -10.14 -2.31
N PHE A 351 20.43 -11.02 -2.53
CA PHE A 351 19.04 -10.87 -2.06
C PHE A 351 18.58 -12.12 -1.31
N LYS A 352 17.73 -11.92 -0.28
CA LYS A 352 16.88 -12.99 0.26
C LYS A 352 15.43 -12.70 -0.06
N LEU A 353 14.73 -13.70 -0.58
CA LEU A 353 13.34 -13.63 -0.99
C LEU A 353 12.44 -14.40 -0.02
N GLY A 354 11.18 -13.97 0.10
CA GLY A 354 10.16 -14.64 0.90
C GLY A 354 8.80 -14.67 0.20
N GLU A 355 8.09 -15.77 0.37
CA GLU A 355 6.69 -15.98 -0.03
C GLU A 355 5.92 -16.43 1.21
N ASN A 356 4.64 -16.07 1.33
CA ASN A 356 3.82 -16.38 2.51
C ASN A 356 4.51 -16.01 3.83
N VAL A 357 5.13 -14.83 3.85
CA VAL A 357 5.96 -14.37 4.96
C VAL A 357 5.11 -14.03 6.17
N VAL A 358 5.49 -14.57 7.32
CA VAL A 358 4.91 -14.21 8.61
C VAL A 358 5.41 -12.81 9.00
N PRO A 359 4.53 -11.85 9.34
CA PRO A 359 4.96 -10.55 9.83
C PRO A 359 5.73 -10.63 11.14
N GLU A 360 6.64 -9.69 11.37
CA GLU A 360 7.15 -9.43 12.72
C GLU A 360 6.18 -8.49 13.44
N TYR A 361 5.99 -8.65 14.75
CA TYR A 361 4.99 -7.89 15.50
C TYR A 361 5.68 -6.89 16.43
N ALA A 362 5.17 -5.66 16.47
CA ALA A 362 5.71 -4.60 17.32
C ALA A 362 4.61 -3.71 17.90
N TRP A 363 4.87 -3.11 19.06
CA TRP A 363 4.08 -1.99 19.55
C TRP A 363 4.24 -0.80 18.62
N PHE A 364 3.11 -0.21 18.23
CA PHE A 364 3.09 0.91 17.30
C PHE A 364 2.03 1.94 17.68
N ASN A 365 2.43 3.20 17.78
CA ASN A 365 1.55 4.33 18.11
C ASN A 365 1.35 5.33 16.97
N GLY A 366 1.80 5.00 15.76
CA GLY A 366 1.66 5.84 14.57
C GLY A 366 2.81 6.82 14.37
N HIS A 367 3.69 6.96 15.37
CA HIS A 367 4.91 7.75 15.25
C HIS A 367 5.99 6.96 14.51
N VAL A 368 6.57 7.57 13.49
CA VAL A 368 7.70 7.02 12.75
C VAL A 368 8.75 8.09 12.62
N GLU A 369 9.92 7.84 13.19
CA GLU A 369 11.11 8.68 13.04
C GLU A 369 11.99 8.07 11.95
N TYR A 370 12.48 8.88 11.02
CA TYR A 370 13.36 8.42 9.94
C TYR A 370 14.80 8.87 10.20
N THR A 371 15.77 8.02 9.85
CA THR A 371 17.16 8.45 9.73
C THR A 371 17.30 9.21 8.40
N LEU A 372 17.66 10.48 8.48
CA LEU A 372 17.85 11.38 7.36
C LEU A 372 19.32 11.40 6.91
N LEU A 373 19.57 11.95 5.71
CA LEU A 373 20.91 11.99 5.12
C LEU A 373 21.94 12.74 5.99
N THR A 374 21.45 13.74 6.73
CA THR A 374 22.25 14.59 7.62
C THR A 374 22.56 13.95 8.96
N ASP A 375 21.88 12.86 9.32
CA ASP A 375 22.01 12.23 10.63
C ASP A 375 23.31 11.43 10.71
N LYS A 376 23.99 11.53 11.85
CA LYS A 376 25.17 10.74 12.14
C LYS A 376 24.76 9.34 12.62
N ILE A 377 25.44 8.32 12.11
CA ILE A 377 25.24 6.93 12.47
C ILE A 377 26.57 6.28 12.84
N GLU A 378 26.55 5.38 13.81
CA GLU A 378 27.71 4.57 14.17
C GLU A 378 27.57 3.17 13.59
N LYS A 379 28.63 2.67 12.97
CA LYS A 379 28.71 1.27 12.54
C LYS A 379 28.95 0.39 13.77
N GLY A 380 28.10 -0.60 13.97
CA GLY A 380 28.19 -1.50 15.10
C GLY A 380 27.51 -2.85 14.86
N PRO A 381 27.44 -3.71 15.88
CA PRO A 381 26.79 -5.01 15.77
C PRO A 381 25.26 -4.89 15.61
N GLN A 382 24.68 -3.79 16.08
CA GLN A 382 23.25 -3.49 15.90
C GLN A 382 23.01 -2.86 14.52
N ARG A 383 21.89 -3.25 13.90
CA ARG A 383 21.48 -2.69 12.60
C ARG A 383 21.04 -1.24 12.78
N THR A 384 21.55 -0.34 11.94
CA THR A 384 21.10 1.05 11.89
C THR A 384 19.65 1.10 11.39
N PRO A 385 18.70 1.65 12.17
CA PRO A 385 17.33 1.78 11.71
C PRO A 385 17.23 2.88 10.65
N ILE A 386 16.69 2.55 9.47
CA ILE A 386 16.28 3.55 8.48
C ILE A 386 15.04 4.30 8.96
N ASN A 387 14.17 3.60 9.69
CA ASN A 387 13.08 4.18 10.44
C ASN A 387 12.92 3.47 11.79
N LYS A 388 12.55 4.24 12.81
CA LYS A 388 12.20 3.76 14.14
C LYS A 388 10.70 3.89 14.32
N LEU A 389 10.06 2.80 14.69
CA LEU A 389 8.64 2.79 15.04
C LEU A 389 8.51 3.19 16.51
N GLY A 390 7.71 4.21 16.78
CA GLY A 390 7.36 4.58 18.16
C GLY A 390 6.25 3.68 18.69
N GLY A 391 6.29 3.40 19.99
CA GLY A 391 5.23 2.66 20.68
C GLY A 391 5.74 1.91 21.90
N SER A 392 4.85 1.68 22.85
CA SER A 392 5.09 0.79 24.00
C SER A 392 3.77 0.30 24.58
N ALA A 393 3.80 -0.76 25.39
CA ALA A 393 2.60 -1.25 26.08
C ALA A 393 1.92 -0.19 26.97
N ALA A 394 2.72 0.74 27.52
CA ALA A 394 2.33 1.67 28.58
C ALA A 394 1.84 3.04 28.08
N ASP A 395 2.04 3.40 26.80
CA ASP A 395 1.78 4.77 26.32
C ASP A 395 0.29 5.09 26.07
N GLY A 396 -0.63 4.14 26.31
CA GLY A 396 -2.08 4.31 26.17
C GLY A 396 -2.61 4.44 24.73
N LYS A 397 -1.73 4.64 23.75
CA LYS A 397 -2.08 4.86 22.33
C LYS A 397 -1.57 3.77 21.38
N SER A 398 -0.63 2.94 21.82
CA SER A 398 -0.06 1.86 21.01
C SER A 398 -0.99 0.67 20.84
N MET A 399 -0.88 0.07 19.67
CA MET A 399 -1.45 -1.22 19.33
C MET A 399 -0.32 -2.16 18.87
N ILE A 400 -0.50 -3.46 18.99
CA ILE A 400 0.41 -4.45 18.38
C ILE A 400 0.05 -4.59 16.91
N TRP A 401 1.00 -4.29 16.03
CA TRP A 401 0.82 -4.29 14.57
C TRP A 401 1.74 -5.29 13.87
N PRO A 402 1.33 -5.83 12.70
CA PRO A 402 2.18 -6.64 11.84
C PRO A 402 3.08 -5.75 10.96
N MET A 403 4.36 -6.10 10.90
CA MET A 403 5.39 -5.40 10.14
C MET A 403 6.07 -6.34 9.15
N LYS A 404 6.31 -5.85 7.94
CA LYS A 404 7.43 -6.33 7.13
C LYS A 404 8.70 -5.65 7.64
N VAL A 405 9.65 -6.43 8.10
CA VAL A 405 10.98 -5.94 8.51
C VAL A 405 11.99 -6.31 7.43
N PHE A 406 12.43 -5.29 6.71
CA PHE A 406 13.43 -5.43 5.66
C PHE A 406 14.83 -5.17 6.21
N ARG A 407 15.74 -6.10 5.92
CA ARG A 407 17.12 -6.08 6.38
C ARG A 407 18.03 -5.73 5.22
N GLY A 408 19.04 -4.90 5.43
CA GLY A 408 19.96 -4.54 4.35
C GLY A 408 21.38 -4.36 4.80
N THR A 409 22.27 -4.26 3.82
CA THR A 409 23.64 -3.76 3.95
C THR A 409 23.82 -2.75 2.83
N GLN A 410 24.13 -1.49 3.16
CA GLN A 410 24.18 -0.41 2.18
C GLN A 410 25.43 0.46 2.38
N PRO A 411 25.90 1.14 1.33
CA PRO A 411 27.07 2.02 1.44
C PRO A 411 26.82 3.14 2.47
N TYR A 412 27.89 3.54 3.15
CA TYR A 412 27.94 4.66 4.08
C TYR A 412 29.34 5.29 4.06
N ASP A 413 29.43 6.54 4.50
CA ASP A 413 30.69 7.26 4.63
C ASP A 413 31.25 7.09 6.06
N PRO A 414 32.38 6.39 6.25
CA PRO A 414 32.94 6.10 7.57
C PRO A 414 33.56 7.31 8.27
N VAL A 415 33.96 8.33 7.51
CA VAL A 415 34.60 9.54 8.07
C VAL A 415 33.52 10.54 8.47
N ASN A 416 32.57 10.80 7.57
CA ASN A 416 31.45 11.68 7.86
C ASN A 416 30.39 11.00 8.75
N LYS A 417 30.42 9.67 8.89
CA LYS A 417 29.47 8.88 9.66
C LYS A 417 28.03 9.08 9.22
N THR A 418 27.79 9.18 7.92
CA THR A 418 26.46 9.38 7.35
C THR A 418 26.12 8.25 6.38
N LEU A 419 24.83 7.97 6.20
CA LEU A 419 24.40 7.25 5.02
C LEU A 419 24.73 8.08 3.77
N VAL A 420 24.76 7.44 2.60
CA VAL A 420 25.08 8.10 1.34
C VAL A 420 23.99 7.87 0.29
N THR A 421 23.95 8.74 -0.71
CA THR A 421 23.02 8.67 -1.85
C THR A 421 23.82 8.39 -3.12
N PRO A 422 23.94 7.14 -3.59
CA PRO A 422 24.73 6.83 -4.78
C PRO A 422 23.97 7.12 -6.08
N HIS A 423 24.69 7.62 -7.10
CA HIS A 423 24.24 7.61 -8.49
C HIS A 423 24.35 6.19 -9.05
N THR A 424 23.20 5.55 -9.25
CA THR A 424 23.12 4.14 -9.66
C THR A 424 22.76 3.96 -11.13
N THR A 425 22.01 4.89 -11.73
CA THR A 425 21.43 4.73 -13.07
C THR A 425 22.20 5.47 -14.17
N GLY A 426 21.86 5.27 -15.45
CA GLY A 426 22.53 5.97 -16.55
C GLY A 426 23.96 5.47 -16.85
N PRO A 427 24.60 5.94 -17.92
CA PRO A 427 25.89 5.43 -18.39
C PRO A 427 27.01 5.49 -17.32
N ASP A 428 27.05 6.57 -16.53
CA ASP A 428 28.05 6.78 -15.48
C ASP A 428 27.70 6.16 -14.13
N GLY A 429 26.43 5.75 -13.93
CA GLY A 429 25.97 5.21 -12.66
C GLY A 429 26.53 3.84 -12.32
N TYR A 430 26.47 3.50 -11.03
CA TYR A 430 27.00 2.25 -10.46
C TYR A 430 26.55 0.99 -11.22
N TRP A 431 25.32 0.94 -11.73
CA TRP A 431 24.80 -0.24 -12.44
C TRP A 431 25.54 -0.55 -13.75
N ASN A 432 26.26 0.41 -14.33
CA ASN A 432 27.09 0.19 -15.50
C ASN A 432 28.57 0.11 -15.14
N THR A 433 29.04 1.00 -14.26
CA THR A 433 30.48 1.14 -13.95
C THR A 433 30.97 0.18 -12.87
N LEU A 434 30.09 -0.20 -11.94
CA LEU A 434 30.42 -0.95 -10.71
C LEU A 434 31.46 -0.26 -9.80
N VAL A 435 31.64 1.06 -9.93
CA VAL A 435 32.61 1.85 -9.13
C VAL A 435 31.87 2.65 -8.06
N TRP A 436 32.05 2.27 -6.79
CA TRP A 436 31.33 2.89 -5.67
C TRP A 436 31.74 4.35 -5.41
N ASP A 437 33.03 4.65 -5.41
CA ASP A 437 33.54 5.99 -5.07
C ASP A 437 32.95 7.06 -5.97
N LYS A 438 33.00 6.85 -7.30
CA LYS A 438 32.40 7.75 -8.31
C LYS A 438 30.89 7.87 -8.15
N ALA A 439 30.19 6.74 -7.97
CA ALA A 439 28.74 6.73 -7.80
C ALA A 439 28.31 7.54 -6.57
N ILE A 440 28.99 7.38 -5.44
CA ILE A 440 28.68 8.09 -4.20
C ILE A 440 29.05 9.56 -4.31
N GLU A 441 30.22 9.89 -4.88
CA GLU A 441 30.63 11.28 -5.11
C GLU A 441 29.57 12.05 -5.92
N GLU A 442 29.14 11.51 -7.05
CA GLU A 442 28.14 12.16 -7.91
C GLU A 442 26.78 12.32 -7.22
N GLY A 443 26.30 11.28 -6.54
CA GLY A 443 24.99 11.34 -5.89
C GLY A 443 24.97 12.17 -4.60
N MET A 444 26.08 12.23 -3.85
CA MET A 444 26.22 13.14 -2.71
C MET A 444 26.32 14.60 -3.16
N LYS A 445 27.01 14.86 -4.28
CA LYS A 445 27.05 16.17 -4.94
C LYS A 445 25.64 16.62 -5.36
N ASP A 446 24.85 15.74 -5.98
CA ASP A 446 23.44 16.06 -6.34
C ASP A 446 22.57 16.35 -5.11
N SER A 447 22.86 15.68 -3.99
CA SER A 447 22.18 15.90 -2.70
C SER A 447 22.69 17.12 -1.93
N GLY A 448 23.75 17.78 -2.39
CA GLY A 448 24.39 18.90 -1.70
C GLY A 448 25.03 18.51 -0.37
N GLN A 449 25.56 17.29 -0.26
CA GLN A 449 26.19 16.76 0.97
C GLN A 449 27.65 16.39 0.73
N PRO A 450 28.53 16.52 1.75
CA PRO A 450 29.92 16.16 1.62
C PRO A 450 30.11 14.65 1.51
N PHE A 451 31.14 14.23 0.78
CA PHE A 451 31.63 12.87 0.74
C PHE A 451 33.12 12.88 1.05
N SER A 452 33.58 11.99 1.93
CA SER A 452 34.98 11.93 2.37
C SER A 452 35.92 11.25 1.36
N GLY A 453 35.37 10.66 0.30
CA GLY A 453 36.13 9.79 -0.61
C GLY A 453 36.35 8.38 -0.06
N LYS A 454 35.72 8.01 1.06
CA LYS A 454 35.80 6.66 1.65
C LYS A 454 34.44 6.00 1.68
N VAL A 455 34.40 4.75 1.21
CA VAL A 455 33.19 3.93 1.23
C VAL A 455 33.40 2.77 2.17
N ASP A 456 32.43 2.56 3.04
CA ASP A 456 32.27 1.32 3.80
C ASP A 456 30.79 0.94 3.77
N PHE A 457 30.42 -0.21 4.32
CA PHE A 457 29.04 -0.71 4.37
C PHE A 457 28.55 -0.86 5.80
N VAL A 458 27.28 -0.54 6.00
CA VAL A 458 26.60 -0.65 7.30
C VAL A 458 25.34 -1.50 7.17
N ASN A 459 25.08 -2.32 8.19
CA ASN A 459 23.87 -3.12 8.29
C ASN A 459 22.70 -2.23 8.68
N THR A 460 21.59 -2.31 7.94
CA THR A 460 20.40 -1.51 8.17
C THR A 460 19.15 -2.35 8.36
N VAL A 461 18.11 -1.73 8.92
CA VAL A 461 16.78 -2.32 9.08
C VAL A 461 15.70 -1.27 8.81
N MET A 462 14.63 -1.66 8.14
CA MET A 462 13.49 -0.78 7.82
C MET A 462 12.17 -1.53 8.03
N SER A 463 11.26 -0.94 8.78
CA SER A 463 9.96 -1.57 9.09
C SER A 463 8.81 -0.92 8.33
N TRP A 464 7.91 -1.74 7.82
CA TRP A 464 6.74 -1.34 7.05
C TRP A 464 5.48 -1.99 7.63
N PRO A 465 4.48 -1.21 8.09
CA PRO A 465 3.20 -1.76 8.48
C PRO A 465 2.54 -2.50 7.32
N ILE A 466 2.00 -3.69 7.59
CA ILE A 466 1.25 -4.49 6.63
C ILE A 466 -0.24 -4.17 6.78
N THR A 467 -0.90 -3.83 5.68
CA THR A 467 -2.28 -3.30 5.69
C THR A 467 -3.23 -3.92 4.66
N HIS A 468 -2.70 -4.66 3.69
CA HIS A 468 -3.46 -5.33 2.63
C HIS A 468 -3.29 -6.84 2.71
N MET A 469 -3.90 -7.56 1.77
CA MET A 469 -4.01 -9.02 1.80
C MET A 469 -4.76 -9.48 3.05
N VAL A 470 -5.90 -8.85 3.34
CA VAL A 470 -6.76 -9.29 4.44
C VAL A 470 -7.36 -10.65 4.10
N ALA A 471 -7.04 -11.66 4.91
CA ALA A 471 -7.44 -13.04 4.65
C ALA A 471 -8.93 -13.27 5.03
N PRO A 472 -9.57 -14.32 4.46
CA PRO A 472 -10.87 -14.79 4.91
C PRO A 472 -10.93 -15.01 6.42
N LYS A 473 -12.09 -14.73 7.05
CA LYS A 473 -12.26 -14.81 8.51
C LYS A 473 -11.89 -16.16 9.14
N ASN A 474 -12.03 -17.27 8.39
CA ASN A 474 -11.66 -18.61 8.84
C ASN A 474 -10.14 -18.90 8.76
N LYS A 475 -9.37 -17.97 8.19
CA LYS A 475 -7.90 -17.99 8.15
C LYS A 475 -7.27 -16.92 9.04
N ALA A 476 -8.08 -16.16 9.79
CA ALA A 476 -7.56 -15.24 10.80
C ALA A 476 -6.85 -16.02 11.91
N LEU A 477 -5.88 -15.39 12.56
CA LEU A 477 -5.14 -16.01 13.66
C LEU A 477 -6.09 -16.44 14.80
N GLY A 478 -5.92 -17.67 15.26
CA GLY A 478 -6.60 -18.23 16.41
C GLY A 478 -5.90 -17.90 17.73
N CYS A 479 -6.50 -18.33 18.84
CA CYS A 479 -5.95 -18.06 20.18
C CYS A 479 -4.54 -18.63 20.35
N ALA A 480 -4.32 -19.89 19.92
CA ALA A 480 -3.04 -20.58 20.07
C ALA A 480 -1.91 -19.92 19.28
N ASP A 481 -2.21 -19.22 18.17
CA ASP A 481 -1.22 -18.50 17.37
C ASP A 481 -0.55 -17.37 18.16
N CYS A 482 -1.19 -16.85 19.21
CA CYS A 482 -0.71 -15.73 20.03
C CYS A 482 -0.36 -16.15 21.47
N HIS A 483 -1.12 -17.09 22.05
CA HIS A 483 -1.01 -17.48 23.46
C HIS A 483 -0.07 -18.65 23.72
N SER A 484 0.42 -19.35 22.70
CA SER A 484 1.45 -20.40 22.89
C SER A 484 2.80 -19.79 23.26
N LYS A 485 3.72 -20.56 23.87
CA LYS A 485 5.07 -20.07 24.21
C LYS A 485 5.87 -19.65 22.98
N GLN A 486 5.78 -20.41 21.90
CA GLN A 486 6.38 -20.09 20.60
C GLN A 486 5.31 -19.53 19.65
N SER A 487 4.76 -18.37 20.01
CA SER A 487 3.68 -17.72 19.28
C SER A 487 4.14 -16.57 18.39
N ARG A 488 3.23 -16.06 17.57
CA ARG A 488 3.37 -14.80 16.82
C ARG A 488 3.82 -13.64 17.70
N LEU A 489 3.32 -13.59 18.93
CA LEU A 489 3.60 -12.51 19.87
C LEU A 489 4.74 -12.84 20.84
N ALA A 490 5.54 -13.89 20.63
CA ALA A 490 6.60 -14.29 21.57
C ALA A 490 7.56 -13.14 21.94
N GLY A 491 7.89 -12.25 20.99
CA GLY A 491 8.77 -11.09 21.22
C GLY A 491 8.10 -9.86 21.84
N ILE A 492 6.78 -9.87 22.06
CA ILE A 492 6.06 -8.73 22.63
C ILE A 492 6.20 -8.70 24.15
N THR A 493 6.77 -7.61 24.67
CA THR A 493 6.96 -7.38 26.10
C THR A 493 6.01 -6.31 26.65
N GLY A 494 5.97 -6.17 27.98
CA GLY A 494 5.22 -5.12 28.68
C GLY A 494 3.73 -5.42 28.93
N ILE A 495 3.26 -6.61 28.56
CA ILE A 495 1.92 -7.14 28.88
C ILE A 495 2.03 -8.60 29.32
N TYR A 496 1.07 -9.04 30.13
CA TYR A 496 0.88 -10.44 30.44
C TYR A 496 -0.06 -11.08 29.41
N ILE A 497 0.43 -12.11 28.72
CA ILE A 497 -0.33 -12.94 27.78
C ILE A 497 -0.58 -14.30 28.43
N PRO A 498 -1.84 -14.63 28.78
CA PRO A 498 -2.18 -15.92 29.37
C PRO A 498 -1.62 -17.11 28.57
N VAL A 499 -1.17 -18.16 29.26
CA VAL A 499 -0.54 -19.38 28.71
C VAL A 499 0.88 -19.18 28.17
N ARG A 500 1.16 -18.06 27.49
CA ARG A 500 2.51 -17.71 27.01
C ARG A 500 3.40 -17.34 28.18
N ASP A 501 2.91 -16.39 28.98
CA ASP A 501 3.57 -15.89 30.16
C ASP A 501 3.07 -16.64 31.39
N ASN A 502 3.94 -16.75 32.37
CA ASN A 502 3.59 -17.26 33.68
C ASN A 502 4.25 -16.40 34.76
N ASN A 503 3.63 -16.37 35.93
CA ASN A 503 4.22 -15.69 37.07
C ASN A 503 4.61 -16.77 38.08
N THR A 504 5.91 -17.02 38.22
CA THR A 504 6.42 -18.12 39.04
C THR A 504 5.95 -18.05 40.50
N LEU A 505 5.77 -16.85 41.06
CA LEU A 505 5.25 -16.67 42.41
C LEU A 505 3.77 -17.08 42.49
N VAL A 506 2.94 -16.59 41.56
CA VAL A 506 1.52 -16.95 41.50
C VAL A 506 1.34 -18.44 41.22
N ASP A 507 2.14 -19.00 40.31
CA ASP A 507 2.14 -20.42 39.99
C ASP A 507 2.52 -21.25 41.21
N THR A 508 3.58 -20.86 41.92
CA THR A 508 4.05 -21.56 43.13
C THR A 508 3.02 -21.50 44.24
N LEU A 509 2.43 -20.32 44.48
CA LEU A 509 1.36 -20.16 45.47
C LEU A 509 0.12 -20.98 45.09
N GLY A 510 -0.29 -20.95 43.82
CA GLY A 510 -1.40 -21.73 43.30
C GLY A 510 -1.20 -23.23 43.49
N TRP A 511 -0.04 -23.76 43.08
CA TRP A 511 0.30 -25.16 43.26
C TRP A 511 0.47 -25.56 44.73
N SER A 512 0.96 -24.65 45.57
CA SER A 512 1.04 -24.87 47.03
C SER A 512 -0.36 -25.01 47.64
N ILE A 513 -1.32 -24.18 47.23
CA ILE A 513 -2.72 -24.29 47.68
C ILE A 513 -3.34 -25.62 47.21
N VAL A 514 -3.12 -26.01 45.96
CA VAL A 514 -3.59 -27.29 45.43
C VAL A 514 -3.01 -28.45 46.23
N LEU A 515 -1.71 -28.43 46.53
CA LEU A 515 -1.05 -29.44 47.35
C LEU A 515 -1.60 -29.49 48.78
N LEU A 516 -1.76 -28.34 49.43
CA LEU A 516 -2.33 -28.26 50.78
C LEU A 516 -3.78 -28.77 50.82
N THR A 517 -4.57 -28.48 49.78
CA THR A 517 -5.94 -28.98 49.65
C THR A 517 -5.95 -30.50 49.50
N LEU A 518 -5.08 -31.05 48.64
CA LEU A 518 -4.94 -32.49 48.47
C LEU A 518 -4.54 -33.17 49.78
N LEU A 519 -3.56 -32.61 50.50
CA LEU A 519 -3.15 -33.12 51.81
C LEU A 519 -4.31 -33.08 52.83
N GLY A 520 -5.10 -32.01 52.84
CA GLY A 520 -6.29 -31.91 53.69
C GLY A 520 -7.34 -32.98 53.37
N VAL A 521 -7.62 -33.22 52.08
CA VAL A 521 -8.56 -34.26 51.63
C VAL A 521 -8.07 -35.66 51.98
N LEU A 522 -6.78 -35.95 51.73
CA LEU A 522 -6.16 -37.23 52.08
C LEU A 522 -6.14 -37.45 53.60
N GLY A 523 -5.82 -36.41 54.38
CA GLY A 523 -5.84 -36.45 55.84
C GLY A 523 -7.24 -36.72 56.39
N HIS A 524 -8.27 -36.06 55.85
CA HIS A 524 -9.66 -36.32 56.21
C HIS A 524 -10.10 -37.74 55.82
N GLY A 525 -9.69 -38.22 54.65
CA GLY A 525 -9.94 -39.59 54.21
C GLY A 525 -9.29 -40.63 55.12
N ALA A 526 -8.01 -40.44 55.48
CA ALA A 526 -7.30 -41.30 56.40
C ALA A 526 -7.95 -41.32 57.79
N LEU A 527 -8.36 -40.16 58.30
CA LEU A 527 -9.07 -40.05 59.57
C LEU A 527 -10.37 -40.87 59.54
N ARG A 528 -11.16 -40.78 58.45
CA ARG A 528 -12.38 -41.58 58.27
C ARG A 528 -12.12 -43.09 58.24
N ILE A 529 -11.03 -43.53 57.62
CA ILE A 529 -10.65 -44.96 57.58
C ILE A 529 -10.27 -45.45 58.98
N VAL A 530 -9.48 -44.66 59.72
CA VAL A 530 -9.04 -45.01 61.08
C VAL A 530 -10.22 -45.03 62.05
N THR A 531 -11.13 -44.06 61.97
CA THR A 531 -12.32 -44.02 62.84
C THR A 531 -13.37 -45.06 62.44
N GLY A 532 -13.49 -45.40 61.15
CA GLY A 532 -14.40 -46.44 60.66
C GLY A 532 -13.97 -47.87 61.01
N ARG A 533 -12.69 -48.11 61.31
CA ARG A 533 -12.16 -49.42 61.79
C ARG A 533 -12.35 -49.65 63.29
N LYS A 534 -12.88 -48.67 64.03
CA LYS A 534 -13.17 -48.78 65.47
C LYS A 534 -14.59 -49.30 65.78
N HIS A 535 -15.25 -49.91 64.80
CA HIS A 535 -16.50 -50.66 64.98
C HIS A 535 -16.34 -52.11 64.58
#